data_AF-A0A3B0PB90-F1
#
_entry.id   AF-A0A3B0PB90-F1
#
_cell.length_a   1.000
_cell.length_b   1.000
_cell.length_c   1.000
_cell.angle_alpha   90.00
_cell.angle_beta   90.00
_cell.angle_gamma   90.00
#
_symmetry.space_group_name_H-M   'P 1'
#
loop_
_entity.id
_entity.type
_entity.pdbx_description
1 polymer ?
#
loop_
_entity_poly.entity_id
_entity_poly.type
_entity_poly.pdbx_seq_one_letter_code
_entity_poly.pdbx_strand_id
1 'polypeptide(L)'
;MPQPPIPPILPIDPEPVEGIEIDVAQENVPRLSPILRADYLLNSNQNLINLLNTNSTIFNQDAIFFFNPILQNISYRVIELREDQNGNLLAKIQLTNNTNNTQTTYERTVTKYNDSKYVQSLEVASNAINQMMQYYYNALNIKADLDLSVLGNRNLSIAVFNQIFLAIQTINSSQFKILQDALIQDQKNNTTIKANNETFTNELTNENLISLMADLFTNSIHNQTISRLSYFSYLTSTYREIYNNYLKQLKDVQLNELITKNFALLNLNIENLNKAINSLPLLILDLDRINSENNFDQEQFKAFNTKLALLQQQFLNLAVLTQNKTLDQDNLEQESSQYLKAYNDLIIKQNLTSNATSTTTLITLGVVIAVLIVSVITLSIMNSTTKKQKIKELNNGK
;
A
#
# COMPACT_ATOMS: atom_id res chain seq x y z
N MET A 1 -14.56 -3.55 -22.38
CA MET A 1 -15.68 -3.99 -21.51
C MET A 1 -15.46 -3.35 -20.15
N PRO A 2 -16.49 -2.79 -19.49
CA PRO A 2 -16.34 -2.29 -18.13
C PRO A 2 -15.91 -3.44 -17.20
N GLN A 3 -14.91 -3.18 -16.36
CA GLN A 3 -14.45 -4.14 -15.35
C GLN A 3 -15.58 -4.30 -14.31
N PRO A 4 -15.96 -5.53 -13.92
CA PRO A 4 -16.99 -5.72 -12.90
C PRO A 4 -16.58 -5.03 -11.59
N PRO A 5 -17.53 -4.42 -10.86
CA PRO A 5 -17.24 -3.75 -9.61
C PRO A 5 -16.62 -4.74 -8.62
N ILE A 6 -15.55 -4.32 -7.95
CA ILE A 6 -14.90 -5.12 -6.92
C ILE A 6 -15.86 -5.19 -5.72
N PRO A 7 -16.18 -6.39 -5.20
CA PRO A 7 -17.08 -6.50 -4.08
C PRO A 7 -16.45 -5.92 -2.80
N PRO A 8 -17.27 -5.37 -1.89
CA PRO A 8 -16.75 -4.88 -0.62
C PRO A 8 -16.13 -6.03 0.18
N ILE A 9 -15.01 -5.76 0.87
CA ILE A 9 -14.36 -6.77 1.72
C ILE A 9 -15.28 -7.24 2.85
N LEU A 10 -16.22 -6.40 3.27
CA LEU A 10 -17.24 -6.72 4.26
C LEU A 10 -18.53 -7.23 3.60
N PRO A 11 -19.14 -8.34 4.10
CA PRO A 11 -20.38 -8.93 3.59
C PRO A 11 -21.57 -7.97 3.49
N ILE A 12 -21.68 -7.08 4.47
CA ILE A 12 -22.73 -6.07 4.61
C ILE A 12 -22.00 -4.74 4.78
N ASP A 13 -21.55 -4.16 3.67
CA ASP A 13 -21.13 -2.75 3.65
C ASP A 13 -22.31 -1.94 3.10
N PRO A 14 -22.86 -0.96 3.84
CA PRO A 14 -24.11 -0.30 3.46
C PRO A 14 -23.99 0.58 2.21
N GLU A 15 -22.79 0.95 1.78
CA GLU A 15 -22.55 1.82 0.61
C GLU A 15 -21.28 1.41 -0.14
N PRO A 16 -21.20 1.62 -1.47
CA PRO A 16 -19.94 1.50 -2.18
C PRO A 16 -18.90 2.40 -1.53
N VAL A 17 -17.67 1.90 -1.39
CA VAL A 17 -16.57 2.67 -0.84
C VAL A 17 -16.31 3.84 -1.79
N GLU A 18 -16.74 5.05 -1.42
CA GLU A 18 -16.27 6.27 -2.08
C GLU A 18 -14.74 6.27 -1.97
N GLY A 19 -14.08 6.16 -3.12
CA GLY A 19 -12.62 6.16 -3.20
C GLY A 19 -12.09 7.46 -2.61
N ILE A 20 -11.00 7.36 -1.83
CA ILE A 20 -10.28 8.56 -1.43
C ILE A 20 -9.56 9.08 -2.67
N GLU A 21 -10.03 10.21 -3.20
CA GLU A 21 -9.43 10.81 -4.38
C GLU A 21 -8.17 11.61 -4.05
N ILE A 22 -7.12 11.38 -4.83
CA ILE A 22 -5.91 12.22 -4.82
C ILE A 22 -6.22 13.49 -5.62
N ASP A 23 -6.59 14.56 -4.93
CA ASP A 23 -6.90 15.85 -5.57
C ASP A 23 -5.63 16.66 -5.90
N VAL A 24 -5.38 16.94 -7.18
CA VAL A 24 -4.23 17.77 -7.61
C VAL A 24 -4.31 19.21 -7.10
N ALA A 25 -5.48 19.71 -6.75
CA ALA A 25 -5.66 21.05 -6.20
C ALA A 25 -5.26 21.15 -4.71
N GLN A 26 -5.15 20.02 -4.00
CA GLN A 26 -4.82 19.98 -2.58
C GLN A 26 -3.32 19.82 -2.31
N GLU A 27 -2.92 20.01 -1.04
CA GLU A 27 -1.52 19.95 -0.58
C GLU A 27 -0.93 18.53 -0.60
N ASN A 28 -1.73 17.50 -0.84
CA ASN A 28 -1.31 16.11 -0.93
C ASN A 28 -0.52 15.77 -2.21
N VAL A 29 -0.54 16.63 -3.24
CA VAL A 29 0.27 16.47 -4.46
C VAL A 29 1.44 17.48 -4.49
N PRO A 30 2.71 17.02 -4.42
CA PRO A 30 3.85 17.91 -4.27
C PRO A 30 4.07 18.78 -5.51
N ARG A 31 4.37 20.06 -5.29
CA ARG A 31 4.72 21.04 -6.34
C ARG A 31 6.21 20.95 -6.68
N LEU A 32 6.58 19.88 -7.37
CA LEU A 32 7.96 19.51 -7.71
C LEU A 32 8.60 20.46 -8.72
N SER A 33 9.89 20.72 -8.56
CA SER A 33 10.69 21.37 -9.60
C SER A 33 11.03 20.36 -10.71
N PRO A 34 10.96 20.75 -11.99
CA PRO A 34 11.49 19.94 -13.07
C PRO A 34 13.02 19.93 -12.99
N ILE A 35 13.63 18.77 -13.23
CA ILE A 35 15.07 18.57 -13.23
C ILE A 35 15.50 18.36 -14.69
N LEU A 36 16.53 19.08 -15.14
CA LEU A 36 17.10 18.82 -16.46
C LEU A 36 17.84 17.49 -16.48
N ARG A 37 17.60 16.70 -17.53
CA ARG A 37 18.33 15.47 -17.82
C ARG A 37 19.77 15.79 -18.24
N ALA A 38 20.65 14.83 -18.02
CA ALA A 38 22.09 14.98 -18.16
C ALA A 38 22.55 15.56 -19.51
N ASP A 39 21.91 15.13 -20.60
CA ASP A 39 22.26 15.54 -21.98
C ASP A 39 21.89 17.00 -22.29
N TYR A 40 21.06 17.63 -21.45
CA TYR A 40 20.56 18.99 -21.64
C TYR A 40 21.17 20.00 -20.66
N LEU A 41 22.06 19.57 -19.75
CA LEU A 41 22.63 20.45 -18.72
C LEU A 41 23.47 21.60 -19.28
N LEU A 42 24.14 21.39 -20.42
CA LEU A 42 24.99 22.39 -21.06
C LEU A 42 24.20 23.36 -21.97
N ASN A 43 22.88 23.13 -22.15
CA ASN A 43 22.08 24.00 -22.99
C ASN A 43 21.81 25.35 -22.30
N SER A 44 21.94 26.43 -23.08
CA SER A 44 21.48 27.75 -22.65
C SER A 44 19.98 27.73 -22.36
N ASN A 45 19.53 28.62 -21.47
CA ASN A 45 18.10 28.81 -21.19
C ASN A 45 17.30 29.09 -22.47
N GLN A 46 17.81 29.97 -23.34
CA GLN A 46 17.16 30.27 -24.62
C GLN A 46 17.00 29.03 -25.51
N ASN A 47 18.01 28.15 -25.55
CA ASN A 47 17.91 26.90 -26.31
C ASN A 47 16.82 25.99 -25.73
N LEU A 48 16.73 25.88 -24.41
CA LEU A 48 15.70 25.07 -23.74
C LEU A 48 14.28 25.61 -23.99
N ILE A 49 14.11 26.93 -23.93
CA ILE A 49 12.85 27.61 -24.28
C ILE A 49 12.46 27.29 -25.72
N ASN A 50 13.41 27.40 -26.65
CA ASN A 50 13.18 27.09 -28.07
C ASN A 50 12.82 25.61 -28.30
N LEU A 51 13.46 24.68 -27.58
CA LEU A 51 13.15 23.24 -27.68
C LEU A 51 11.71 22.94 -27.23
N LEU A 52 11.27 23.50 -26.09
CA LEU A 52 9.88 23.36 -25.64
C LEU A 52 8.88 23.90 -26.67
N ASN A 53 9.15 25.10 -27.21
CA ASN A 53 8.26 25.74 -28.20
C ASN A 53 8.23 25.00 -29.54
N THR A 54 9.30 24.30 -29.89
CA THR A 54 9.38 23.51 -31.13
C THR A 54 8.60 22.21 -31.01
N ASN A 55 8.78 21.47 -29.90
CA ASN A 55 8.04 20.24 -29.65
C ASN A 55 7.93 19.96 -28.14
N SER A 56 6.80 20.38 -27.56
CA SER A 56 6.55 20.23 -26.13
C SER A 56 6.54 18.76 -25.68
N THR A 57 6.02 17.85 -26.49
CA THR A 57 5.96 16.42 -26.16
C THR A 57 7.35 15.82 -26.02
N ILE A 58 8.20 16.00 -27.04
CA ILE A 58 9.59 15.50 -27.02
C ILE A 58 10.38 16.16 -25.89
N PHE A 59 10.21 17.48 -25.69
CA PHE A 59 10.89 18.18 -24.59
C PHE A 59 10.55 17.58 -23.22
N ASN A 60 9.27 17.34 -22.95
CA ASN A 60 8.82 16.78 -21.68
C ASN A 60 9.27 15.32 -21.47
N GLN A 61 9.52 14.58 -22.55
CA GLN A 61 10.01 13.21 -22.50
C GLN A 61 11.53 13.14 -22.30
N ASP A 62 12.28 13.95 -23.07
CA ASP A 62 13.72 13.76 -23.26
C ASP A 62 14.59 14.77 -22.49
N ALA A 63 14.08 15.98 -22.22
CA ALA A 63 14.89 17.06 -21.64
C ALA A 63 14.73 17.21 -20.12
N ILE A 64 13.58 16.80 -19.59
CA ILE A 64 13.25 16.96 -18.18
C ILE A 64 12.75 15.67 -17.55
N PHE A 65 12.84 15.60 -16.23
CA PHE A 65 12.08 14.65 -15.42
C PHE A 65 11.65 15.31 -14.11
N PHE A 66 10.72 14.68 -13.43
CA PHE A 66 10.27 15.07 -12.09
C PHE A 66 10.59 13.93 -11.13
N PHE A 67 11.13 14.25 -9.95
CA PHE A 67 11.36 13.26 -8.89
C PHE A 67 10.03 12.92 -8.20
N ASN A 68 9.17 12.17 -8.91
CA ASN A 68 7.87 11.70 -8.42
C ASN A 68 7.82 10.16 -8.39
N PRO A 69 8.63 9.49 -7.56
CA PRO A 69 8.68 8.03 -7.58
C PRO A 69 7.44 7.36 -6.99
N ILE A 70 6.62 8.09 -6.21
CA ILE A 70 5.49 7.54 -5.45
C ILE A 70 4.15 7.71 -6.17
N LEU A 71 3.77 8.94 -6.57
CA LEU A 71 2.44 9.22 -7.13
C LEU A 71 2.37 9.00 -8.65
N GLN A 72 2.34 7.75 -9.08
CA GLN A 72 2.40 7.38 -10.52
C GLN A 72 1.18 7.83 -11.33
N ASN A 73 0.03 8.05 -10.69
CA ASN A 73 -1.18 8.55 -11.34
C ASN A 73 -1.15 10.07 -11.61
N ILE A 74 -0.16 10.80 -11.06
CA ILE A 74 -0.01 12.23 -11.28
C ILE A 74 1.05 12.50 -12.35
N SER A 75 0.60 13.05 -13.48
CA SER A 75 1.46 13.50 -14.56
C SER A 75 1.89 14.95 -14.34
N TYR A 76 3.19 15.22 -14.55
CA TYR A 76 3.78 16.55 -14.51
C TYR A 76 4.23 16.92 -15.92
N ARG A 77 3.81 18.10 -16.42
CA ARG A 77 4.21 18.58 -17.74
C ARG A 77 4.59 20.05 -17.71
N VAL A 78 5.77 20.41 -18.19
CA VAL A 78 6.15 21.79 -18.45
C VAL A 78 5.40 22.29 -19.68
N ILE A 79 4.61 23.36 -19.48
CA ILE A 79 3.80 24.00 -20.52
C ILE A 79 4.35 25.36 -20.95
N GLU A 80 5.24 25.96 -20.16
CA GLU A 80 5.90 27.23 -20.46
C GLU A 80 7.27 27.29 -19.79
N LEU A 81 8.24 27.92 -20.45
CA LEU A 81 9.55 28.26 -19.88
C LEU A 81 9.84 29.74 -20.12
N ARG A 82 10.39 30.41 -19.10
CA ARG A 82 10.85 31.79 -19.20
C ARG A 82 12.06 32.03 -18.30
N GLU A 83 12.84 33.04 -18.59
CA GLU A 83 13.86 33.52 -17.66
C GLU A 83 13.23 34.48 -16.64
N ASP A 84 13.63 34.35 -15.37
CA ASP A 84 13.35 35.35 -14.36
C ASP A 84 14.35 36.52 -14.43
N GLN A 85 14.13 37.54 -13.60
CA GLN A 85 14.99 38.73 -13.56
C GLN A 85 16.43 38.44 -13.12
N ASN A 86 16.69 37.27 -12.54
CA ASN A 86 18.00 36.82 -12.08
C ASN A 86 18.66 35.85 -13.08
N GLY A 87 18.05 35.62 -14.25
CA GLY A 87 18.54 34.68 -15.26
C GLY A 87 18.28 33.20 -14.94
N ASN A 88 17.45 32.89 -13.94
CA ASN A 88 17.03 31.52 -13.67
C ASN A 88 15.94 31.10 -14.64
N LEU A 89 15.95 29.83 -15.04
CA LEU A 89 14.91 29.25 -15.87
C LEU A 89 13.70 28.88 -15.00
N LEU A 90 12.58 29.59 -15.18
CA LEU A 90 11.31 29.32 -14.53
C LEU A 90 10.41 28.50 -15.47
N ALA A 91 9.77 27.47 -14.92
CA ALA A 91 8.81 26.64 -15.62
C ALA A 91 7.40 26.82 -15.06
N LYS A 92 6.42 26.94 -15.95
CA LYS A 92 5.01 26.71 -15.64
C LYS A 92 4.70 25.25 -15.89
N ILE A 93 4.20 24.56 -14.86
CA ILE A 93 3.97 23.12 -14.86
C ILE A 93 2.48 22.86 -14.70
N GLN A 94 1.95 21.97 -15.53
CA GLN A 94 0.60 21.41 -15.43
C GLN A 94 0.68 20.08 -14.68
N LEU A 95 -0.15 19.94 -13.66
CA LEU A 95 -0.46 18.66 -13.02
C LEU A 95 -1.71 18.09 -13.63
N THR A 96 -1.74 16.78 -13.81
CA THR A 96 -2.93 16.05 -14.22
C THR A 96 -3.06 14.79 -13.40
N ASN A 97 -4.21 14.59 -12.76
CA ASN A 97 -4.56 13.28 -12.21
C ASN A 97 -5.11 12.43 -13.36
N ASN A 98 -4.41 11.36 -13.70
CA ASN A 98 -4.76 10.49 -14.82
C ASN A 98 -6.02 9.64 -14.56
N THR A 99 -6.47 9.54 -13.30
CA THR A 99 -7.65 8.76 -12.90
C THR A 99 -8.95 9.52 -13.19
N ASN A 100 -9.00 10.82 -12.89
CA ASN A 100 -10.21 11.66 -13.03
C ASN A 100 -10.05 12.86 -13.96
N ASN A 101 -8.89 13.02 -14.60
CA ASN A 101 -8.52 14.12 -15.51
C ASN A 101 -8.59 15.53 -14.88
N THR A 102 -8.55 15.65 -13.55
CA THR A 102 -8.43 16.96 -12.89
C THR A 102 -7.06 17.57 -13.15
N GLN A 103 -7.02 18.90 -13.31
CA GLN A 103 -5.80 19.62 -13.69
C GLN A 103 -5.62 20.89 -12.86
N THR A 104 -4.36 21.23 -12.61
CA THR A 104 -3.97 22.53 -12.04
C THR A 104 -2.59 22.94 -12.57
N THR A 105 -2.21 24.19 -12.36
CA THR A 105 -0.89 24.69 -12.78
C THR A 105 -0.17 25.40 -11.64
N TYR A 106 1.15 25.33 -11.65
CA TYR A 106 2.01 26.05 -10.72
C TYR A 106 3.34 26.43 -11.39
N GLU A 107 4.11 27.31 -10.75
CA GLU A 107 5.42 27.73 -11.23
C GLU A 107 6.54 27.27 -10.29
N ARG A 108 7.65 26.79 -10.88
CA ARG A 108 8.88 26.45 -10.16
C ARG A 108 10.10 26.75 -11.01
N THR A 109 11.21 27.05 -10.35
CA THR A 109 12.52 27.09 -11.00
C THR A 109 12.92 25.69 -11.45
N VAL A 110 13.44 25.60 -12.67
CA VAL A 110 14.04 24.39 -13.22
C VAL A 110 15.35 24.12 -12.49
N THR A 111 15.51 22.92 -11.94
CA THR A 111 16.74 22.50 -11.28
C THR A 111 17.78 22.11 -12.32
N LYS A 112 18.89 22.85 -12.33
CA LYS A 112 20.06 22.59 -13.18
C LYS A 112 21.24 22.16 -12.29
N TYR A 113 21.60 20.89 -12.33
CA TYR A 113 22.79 20.39 -11.63
C TYR A 113 24.03 20.58 -12.49
N ASN A 114 25.20 20.70 -11.84
CA ASN A 114 26.48 20.88 -12.53
C ASN A 114 27.16 19.56 -12.93
N ASP A 115 26.59 18.42 -12.55
CA ASP A 115 27.22 17.10 -12.70
C ASP A 115 26.25 16.13 -13.39
N SER A 116 26.57 15.78 -14.65
CA SER A 116 25.80 14.84 -15.46
C SER A 116 25.70 13.45 -14.83
N LYS A 117 26.76 12.98 -14.16
CA LYS A 117 26.76 11.66 -13.50
C LYS A 117 25.89 11.66 -12.27
N TYR A 118 25.88 12.77 -11.53
CA TYR A 118 24.94 12.95 -10.42
C TYR A 118 23.49 12.90 -10.93
N VAL A 119 23.14 13.62 -11.99
CA VAL A 119 21.77 13.61 -12.55
C VAL A 119 21.34 12.22 -13.02
N GLN A 120 22.20 11.52 -13.78
CA GLN A 120 21.93 10.14 -14.20
C GLN A 120 21.67 9.22 -12.99
N SER A 121 22.43 9.39 -11.92
CA SER A 121 22.30 8.59 -10.70
C SER A 121 21.08 8.96 -9.87
N LEU A 122 20.65 10.22 -9.91
CA LEU A 122 19.41 10.68 -9.29
C LEU A 122 18.18 10.05 -9.97
N GLU A 123 18.22 9.88 -11.30
CA GLU A 123 17.17 9.14 -12.02
C GLU A 123 17.13 7.66 -11.60
N VAL A 124 18.30 7.01 -11.50
CA VAL A 124 18.39 5.63 -11.00
C VAL A 124 17.83 5.52 -9.58
N ALA A 125 18.19 6.46 -8.70
CA ALA A 125 17.68 6.51 -7.33
C ALA A 125 16.15 6.69 -7.28
N SER A 126 15.60 7.55 -8.15
CA SER A 126 14.16 7.73 -8.29
C SER A 126 13.48 6.43 -8.71
N ASN A 127 14.05 5.74 -9.71
CA ASN A 127 13.50 4.48 -10.22
C ASN A 127 13.55 3.36 -9.17
N ALA A 128 14.59 3.31 -8.33
CA ALA A 128 14.66 2.34 -7.23
C ALA A 128 13.52 2.52 -6.22
N ILE A 129 13.21 3.76 -5.82
CA ILE A 129 12.07 4.07 -4.94
C ILE A 129 10.75 3.71 -5.63
N ASN A 130 10.64 4.04 -6.92
CA ASN A 130 9.47 3.73 -7.72
C ASN A 130 9.17 2.23 -7.77
N GLN A 131 10.20 1.40 -7.99
CA GLN A 131 10.08 -0.06 -7.97
C GLN A 131 9.60 -0.57 -6.60
N MET A 132 10.12 -0.03 -5.50
CA MET A 132 9.64 -0.43 -4.15
C MET A 132 8.17 -0.06 -3.95
N MET A 133 7.73 1.12 -4.38
CA MET A 133 6.31 1.45 -4.32
C MET A 133 5.45 0.59 -5.23
N GLN A 134 5.94 0.18 -6.40
CA GLN A 134 5.23 -0.77 -7.27
C GLN A 134 5.03 -2.13 -6.59
N TYR A 135 6.01 -2.65 -5.85
CA TYR A 135 5.82 -3.87 -5.06
C TYR A 135 4.68 -3.72 -4.04
N TYR A 136 4.60 -2.55 -3.39
CA TYR A 136 3.54 -2.25 -2.44
C TYR A 136 2.17 -2.12 -3.10
N TYR A 137 2.06 -1.39 -4.22
CA TYR A 137 0.80 -1.24 -4.96
C TYR A 137 0.30 -2.57 -5.52
N ASN A 138 1.19 -3.36 -6.13
CA ASN A 138 0.85 -4.67 -6.67
C ASN A 138 0.37 -5.63 -5.56
N ALA A 139 0.97 -5.58 -4.37
CA ALA A 139 0.52 -6.39 -3.24
C ALA A 139 -0.90 -6.05 -2.78
N LEU A 140 -1.37 -4.83 -3.03
CA LEU A 140 -2.72 -4.39 -2.73
C LEU A 140 -3.67 -4.46 -3.93
N ASN A 141 -3.19 -4.98 -5.08
CA ASN A 141 -3.90 -4.99 -6.36
C ASN A 141 -4.26 -3.57 -6.86
N ILE A 142 -3.47 -2.57 -6.47
CA ILE A 142 -3.60 -1.19 -6.93
C ILE A 142 -2.78 -1.05 -8.21
N LYS A 143 -3.43 -0.58 -9.28
CA LYS A 143 -2.79 -0.38 -10.59
C LYS A 143 -2.10 0.99 -10.66
N ALA A 144 -1.49 1.30 -11.80
CA ALA A 144 -0.76 2.54 -12.04
C ALA A 144 -1.62 3.81 -11.91
N ASP A 145 -2.94 3.69 -12.01
CA ASP A 145 -3.92 4.77 -11.79
C ASP A 145 -4.16 5.08 -10.30
N LEU A 146 -3.56 4.32 -9.38
CA LEU A 146 -3.70 4.47 -7.92
C LEU A 146 -5.16 4.58 -7.45
N ASP A 147 -6.08 3.88 -8.12
CA ASP A 147 -7.46 3.80 -7.67
C ASP A 147 -7.54 3.00 -6.36
N LEU A 148 -7.76 3.69 -5.24
CA LEU A 148 -7.85 3.07 -3.91
C LEU A 148 -9.21 2.38 -3.68
N SER A 149 -10.22 2.63 -4.51
CA SER A 149 -11.53 1.97 -4.39
C SER A 149 -11.43 0.45 -4.58
N VAL A 150 -10.39 -0.02 -5.28
CA VAL A 150 -10.09 -1.45 -5.49
C VAL A 150 -9.83 -2.22 -4.19
N LEU A 151 -9.54 -1.51 -3.10
CA LEU A 151 -9.34 -2.08 -1.78
C LEU A 151 -10.66 -2.55 -1.15
N GLY A 152 -11.83 -2.15 -1.68
CA GLY A 152 -13.13 -2.64 -1.22
C GLY A 152 -13.46 -2.35 0.25
N ASN A 153 -12.72 -1.47 0.91
CA ASN A 153 -13.02 -0.99 2.26
C ASN A 153 -12.47 0.44 2.49
N ARG A 154 -13.29 1.34 3.06
CA ARG A 154 -12.91 2.74 3.31
C ARG A 154 -11.76 2.86 4.30
N ASN A 155 -11.78 2.13 5.41
CA ASN A 155 -10.70 2.21 6.42
C ASN A 155 -9.38 1.70 5.85
N LEU A 156 -9.42 0.66 5.02
CA LEU A 156 -8.25 0.19 4.29
C LEU A 156 -7.73 1.24 3.31
N SER A 157 -8.63 1.88 2.56
CA SER A 157 -8.28 2.98 1.65
C SER A 157 -7.62 4.14 2.40
N ILE A 158 -8.15 4.54 3.56
CA ILE A 158 -7.55 5.58 4.42
C ILE A 158 -6.17 5.14 4.89
N ALA A 159 -6.03 3.89 5.31
CA ALA A 159 -4.75 3.37 5.79
C ALA A 159 -3.66 3.44 4.72
N VAL A 160 -3.99 2.97 3.52
CA VAL A 160 -3.09 2.98 2.36
C VAL A 160 -2.78 4.41 1.91
N PHE A 161 -3.78 5.29 1.86
CA PHE A 161 -3.58 6.72 1.54
C PHE A 161 -2.60 7.38 2.53
N ASN A 162 -2.79 7.18 3.82
CA ASN A 162 -1.91 7.75 4.86
C ASN A 162 -0.47 7.22 4.76
N GLN A 163 -0.30 5.95 4.42
CA GLN A 163 1.02 5.37 4.16
C GLN A 163 1.68 6.01 2.94
N ILE A 164 0.97 6.13 1.81
CA ILE A 164 1.47 6.81 0.61
C ILE A 164 1.89 8.25 0.94
N PHE A 165 1.06 8.99 1.66
CA PHE A 165 1.35 10.37 2.04
C PHE A 165 2.59 10.49 2.94
N LEU A 166 2.71 9.61 3.94
CA LEU A 166 3.88 9.60 4.81
C LEU A 166 5.16 9.17 4.07
N ALA A 167 5.08 8.27 3.09
CA ALA A 167 6.21 7.93 2.23
C ALA A 167 6.67 9.16 1.42
N ILE A 168 5.74 9.96 0.90
CA ILE A 168 6.03 11.23 0.21
C ILE A 168 6.73 12.22 1.15
N GLN A 169 6.22 12.38 2.37
CA GLN A 169 6.85 13.23 3.38
C GLN A 169 8.27 12.76 3.71
N THR A 170 8.46 11.44 3.82
CA THR A 170 9.75 10.82 4.16
C THR A 170 10.81 11.15 3.10
N ILE A 171 10.52 10.90 1.82
CA ILE A 171 11.49 11.16 0.73
C ILE A 171 11.78 12.67 0.55
N ASN A 172 10.85 13.53 0.99
CA ASN A 172 11.01 14.97 0.90
C ASN A 172 11.68 15.59 2.14
N SER A 173 11.87 14.82 3.21
CA SER A 173 12.51 15.27 4.44
C SER A 173 13.99 15.60 4.22
N SER A 174 14.52 16.57 4.98
CA SER A 174 15.93 16.97 4.89
C SER A 174 16.87 15.81 5.19
N GLN A 175 16.52 14.97 6.18
CA GLN A 175 17.34 13.83 6.57
C GLN A 175 17.46 12.81 5.44
N PHE A 176 16.35 12.47 4.77
CA PHE A 176 16.36 11.56 3.65
C PHE A 176 17.20 12.11 2.49
N LYS A 177 17.03 13.39 2.15
CA LYS A 177 17.77 14.04 1.06
C LYS A 177 19.28 14.04 1.32
N ILE A 178 19.72 14.32 2.55
CA ILE A 178 21.15 14.26 2.92
C ILE A 178 21.74 12.86 2.69
N LEU A 179 21.01 11.81 3.12
CA LEU A 179 21.47 10.44 2.95
C LEU A 179 21.45 10.00 1.49
N GLN A 180 20.39 10.34 0.76
CA GLN A 180 20.27 10.10 -0.68
C GLN A 180 21.43 10.77 -1.43
N ASP A 181 21.70 12.05 -1.15
CA ASP A 181 22.78 12.79 -1.78
C ASP A 181 24.14 12.14 -1.50
N ALA A 182 24.39 11.69 -0.27
CA ALA A 182 25.62 11.00 0.08
C ALA A 182 25.79 9.69 -0.74
N LEU A 183 24.75 8.87 -0.83
CA LEU A 183 24.76 7.63 -1.62
C LEU A 183 24.97 7.89 -3.11
N ILE A 184 24.30 8.91 -3.66
CA ILE A 184 24.47 9.30 -5.05
C ILE A 184 25.90 9.78 -5.30
N GLN A 185 26.46 10.64 -4.44
CA GLN A 185 27.82 11.15 -4.62
C GLN A 185 28.87 10.03 -4.58
N ASP A 186 28.68 9.05 -3.70
CA ASP A 186 29.54 7.87 -3.59
C ASP A 186 29.46 6.96 -4.82
N GLN A 187 28.25 6.74 -5.35
CA GLN A 187 28.01 5.75 -6.42
C GLN A 187 27.93 6.34 -7.83
N LYS A 188 27.91 7.66 -8.02
CA LYS A 188 27.58 8.28 -9.32
C LYS A 188 28.48 7.86 -10.48
N ASN A 189 29.75 7.56 -10.19
CA ASN A 189 30.72 7.16 -11.22
C ASN A 189 30.49 5.73 -11.73
N ASN A 190 29.70 4.93 -11.00
CA ASN A 190 29.32 3.57 -11.39
C ASN A 190 28.05 3.54 -12.25
N THR A 191 27.39 4.68 -12.45
CA THR A 191 26.18 4.75 -13.27
C THR A 191 26.52 4.68 -14.75
N THR A 192 25.96 3.67 -15.41
CA THR A 192 26.19 3.37 -16.83
C THR A 192 24.91 3.45 -17.63
N ILE A 193 25.04 3.56 -18.94
CA ILE A 193 23.92 3.50 -19.89
C ILE A 193 23.96 2.12 -20.53
N LYS A 194 22.91 1.33 -20.35
CA LYS A 194 22.73 0.03 -20.99
C LYS A 194 21.66 0.17 -22.08
N ALA A 195 21.97 -0.30 -23.28
CA ALA A 195 20.97 -0.40 -24.33
C ALA A 195 19.94 -1.47 -23.94
N ASN A 196 18.67 -1.09 -23.85
CA ASN A 196 17.56 -2.02 -23.74
C ASN A 196 17.09 -2.37 -25.17
N ASN A 197 17.44 -3.58 -25.61
CA ASN A 197 17.16 -4.04 -26.96
C ASN A 197 15.68 -4.40 -27.17
N GLU A 198 14.89 -4.55 -26.11
CA GLU A 198 13.48 -4.89 -26.19
C GLU A 198 12.61 -3.65 -26.40
N THR A 199 12.97 -2.54 -25.73
CA THR A 199 12.27 -1.26 -25.85
C THR A 199 12.93 -0.29 -26.81
N PHE A 200 14.11 -0.63 -27.34
CA PHE A 200 14.98 0.28 -28.12
C PHE A 200 15.29 1.59 -27.39
N THR A 201 15.37 1.55 -26.06
CA THR A 201 15.68 2.71 -25.21
C THR A 201 16.98 2.50 -24.47
N ASN A 202 17.66 3.59 -24.14
CA ASN A 202 18.79 3.56 -23.21
C ASN A 202 18.27 3.54 -21.78
N GLU A 203 18.74 2.59 -20.97
CA GLU A 203 18.39 2.47 -19.55
C GLU A 203 19.61 2.82 -18.70
N LEU A 204 19.41 3.68 -17.69
CA LEU A 204 20.45 4.00 -16.73
C LEU A 204 20.52 2.89 -15.68
N THR A 205 21.72 2.33 -15.44
CA THR A 205 21.90 1.22 -14.50
C THR A 205 23.02 1.51 -13.51
N ASN A 206 22.76 1.13 -12.25
CA ASN A 206 23.72 1.10 -11.15
C ASN A 206 23.16 0.19 -10.06
N GLU A 207 23.47 -1.12 -10.12
CA GLU A 207 22.86 -2.13 -9.24
C GLU A 207 23.12 -1.85 -7.75
N ASN A 208 24.33 -1.38 -7.41
CA ASN A 208 24.67 -1.02 -6.03
C ASN A 208 23.83 0.16 -5.55
N LEU A 209 23.73 1.23 -6.35
CA LEU A 209 22.90 2.38 -5.98
C LEU A 209 21.42 2.01 -5.88
N ILE A 210 20.91 1.13 -6.75
CA ILE A 210 19.53 0.63 -6.68
C ILE A 210 19.30 -0.07 -5.34
N SER A 211 20.20 -0.99 -4.96
CA SER A 211 20.12 -1.70 -3.68
C SER A 211 20.15 -0.73 -2.49
N LEU A 212 21.16 0.16 -2.45
CA LEU A 212 21.33 1.12 -1.36
C LEU A 212 20.15 2.09 -1.24
N MET A 213 19.59 2.53 -2.37
CA MET A 213 18.41 3.41 -2.38
C MET A 213 17.14 2.69 -1.97
N ALA A 214 16.98 1.42 -2.35
CA ALA A 214 15.87 0.60 -1.89
C ALA A 214 15.94 0.44 -0.36
N ASP A 215 17.10 0.07 0.18
CA ASP A 215 17.31 -0.12 1.62
C ASP A 215 17.13 1.21 2.38
N LEU A 216 17.68 2.31 1.88
CA LEU A 216 17.48 3.64 2.46
C LEU A 216 15.99 3.98 2.51
N PHE A 217 15.25 3.75 1.43
CA PHE A 217 13.82 4.05 1.36
C PHE A 217 13.00 3.19 2.31
N THR A 218 13.14 1.86 2.25
CA THR A 218 12.32 0.93 3.04
C THR A 218 12.59 1.09 4.54
N ASN A 219 13.84 1.26 4.93
CA ASN A 219 14.23 1.53 6.32
C ASN A 219 13.70 2.89 6.79
N SER A 220 13.79 3.93 5.95
CA SER A 220 13.31 5.27 6.31
C SER A 220 11.81 5.30 6.58
N ILE A 221 10.99 4.64 5.74
CA ILE A 221 9.54 4.56 5.96
C ILE A 221 9.18 3.63 7.12
N HIS A 222 9.89 2.52 7.31
CA HIS A 222 9.66 1.56 8.42
C HIS A 222 9.73 2.26 9.79
N ASN A 223 10.70 3.16 9.95
CA ASN A 223 10.91 3.93 11.17
C ASN A 223 9.91 5.08 11.39
N GLN A 224 9.03 5.37 10.43
CA GLN A 224 8.00 6.39 10.62
C GLN A 224 6.80 5.87 11.39
N THR A 225 5.99 6.79 11.92
CA THR A 225 4.76 6.44 12.63
C THR A 225 3.55 7.16 12.05
N ILE A 226 2.42 6.46 12.03
CA ILE A 226 1.09 6.98 11.68
C ILE A 226 0.20 6.74 12.89
N SER A 227 -0.35 7.81 13.48
CA SER A 227 -1.25 7.72 14.63
C SER A 227 -0.70 6.84 15.77
N ARG A 228 0.60 6.98 16.08
CA ARG A 228 1.36 6.25 17.12
C ARG A 228 1.65 4.76 16.83
N LEU A 229 1.26 4.25 15.67
CA LEU A 229 1.68 2.93 15.17
C LEU A 229 2.84 3.10 14.19
N SER A 230 3.77 2.13 14.13
CA SER A 230 4.78 2.14 13.06
C SER A 230 4.12 2.03 11.69
N TYR A 231 4.81 2.50 10.66
CA TYR A 231 4.28 2.62 9.30
C TYR A 231 3.54 1.36 8.83
N PHE A 232 4.13 0.17 8.95
CA PHE A 232 3.48 -1.08 8.53
C PHE A 232 2.49 -1.63 9.57
N SER A 233 2.72 -1.41 10.87
CA SER A 233 1.76 -1.82 11.91
C SER A 233 0.43 -1.07 11.83
N TYR A 234 0.43 0.13 11.25
CA TYR A 234 -0.78 0.87 10.99
C TYR A 234 -1.72 0.08 10.06
N LEU A 235 -1.20 -0.44 8.94
CA LEU A 235 -1.96 -1.26 7.99
C LEU A 235 -2.37 -2.61 8.57
N THR A 236 -1.47 -3.32 9.27
CA THR A 236 -1.83 -4.62 9.88
C THR A 236 -2.91 -4.45 10.94
N SER A 237 -2.90 -3.35 11.70
CA SER A 237 -3.96 -3.03 12.66
C SER A 237 -5.31 -2.75 11.98
N THR A 238 -5.32 -2.06 10.84
CA THR A 238 -6.53 -1.87 10.03
C THR A 238 -7.12 -3.21 9.57
N TYR A 239 -6.29 -4.15 9.09
CA TYR A 239 -6.77 -5.49 8.73
C TYR A 239 -7.34 -6.26 9.91
N ARG A 240 -6.79 -6.14 11.13
CA ARG A 240 -7.37 -6.74 12.34
C ARG A 240 -8.75 -6.17 12.65
N GLU A 241 -8.92 -4.85 12.50
CA GLU A 241 -10.21 -4.20 12.69
C GLU A 241 -11.24 -4.72 11.68
N ILE A 242 -10.86 -4.79 10.41
CA ILE A 242 -11.70 -5.35 9.33
C ILE A 242 -12.09 -6.79 9.64
N TYR A 243 -11.13 -7.64 10.03
CA TYR A 243 -11.40 -9.02 10.45
C TYR A 243 -12.40 -9.10 11.61
N ASN A 244 -12.22 -8.28 12.64
CA ASN A 244 -13.13 -8.27 13.79
C ASN A 244 -14.55 -7.83 13.39
N ASN A 245 -14.68 -6.88 12.47
CA ASN A 245 -15.97 -6.44 11.96
C ASN A 245 -16.61 -7.51 11.05
N TYR A 246 -15.80 -8.16 10.22
CA TYR A 246 -16.20 -9.30 9.39
C TYR A 246 -16.81 -10.43 10.25
N LEU A 247 -16.13 -10.82 11.34
CA LEU A 247 -16.67 -11.82 12.29
C LEU A 247 -17.99 -11.41 12.96
N LYS A 248 -18.21 -10.10 13.19
CA LYS A 248 -19.48 -9.62 13.75
C LYS A 248 -20.61 -9.76 12.73
N GLN A 249 -20.36 -9.43 11.46
CA GLN A 249 -21.35 -9.54 10.39
C GLN A 249 -21.74 -11.00 10.12
N LEU A 250 -20.75 -11.91 10.16
CA LEU A 250 -21.00 -13.35 10.07
C LEU A 250 -21.75 -13.95 11.28
N LYS A 251 -22.19 -13.17 12.26
CA LYS A 251 -23.14 -13.65 13.28
C LYS A 251 -24.59 -13.41 12.87
N ASP A 252 -24.84 -12.68 11.79
CA ASP A 252 -26.17 -12.51 11.23
C ASP A 252 -26.70 -13.85 10.70
N VAL A 253 -27.88 -14.25 11.18
CA VAL A 253 -28.48 -15.55 10.84
C VAL A 253 -28.90 -15.60 9.37
N GLN A 254 -29.48 -14.52 8.85
CA GLN A 254 -29.97 -14.46 7.48
C GLN A 254 -28.81 -14.50 6.49
N LEU A 255 -27.72 -13.78 6.78
CA LEU A 255 -26.50 -13.83 5.98
C LEU A 255 -25.90 -15.24 5.95
N ASN A 256 -25.77 -15.92 7.10
CA ASN A 256 -25.23 -17.27 7.15
C ASN A 256 -26.08 -18.29 6.39
N GLU A 257 -27.41 -18.19 6.50
CA GLU A 257 -28.32 -19.04 5.73
C GLU A 257 -28.15 -18.83 4.23
N LEU A 258 -27.99 -17.57 3.79
CA LEU A 258 -27.75 -17.23 2.38
C LEU A 258 -26.42 -17.78 1.88
N ILE A 259 -25.33 -17.60 2.64
CA ILE A 259 -24.02 -18.15 2.30
C ILE A 259 -24.09 -19.68 2.20
N THR A 260 -24.73 -20.33 3.17
CA THR A 260 -24.90 -21.80 3.17
C THR A 260 -25.66 -22.28 1.94
N LYS A 261 -26.72 -21.57 1.53
CA LYS A 261 -27.46 -21.87 0.30
C LYS A 261 -26.59 -21.73 -0.95
N ASN A 262 -25.82 -20.64 -1.08
CA ASN A 262 -24.91 -20.43 -2.22
C ASN A 262 -23.85 -21.54 -2.32
N PHE A 263 -23.28 -21.96 -1.20
CA PHE A 263 -22.34 -23.10 -1.16
C PHE A 263 -23.01 -24.41 -1.56
N ALA A 264 -24.22 -24.68 -1.08
CA ALA A 264 -24.97 -25.88 -1.42
C ALA A 264 -25.32 -25.94 -2.92
N LEU A 265 -25.71 -24.80 -3.52
CA LEU A 265 -26.01 -24.69 -4.96
C LEU A 265 -24.83 -25.13 -5.84
N LEU A 266 -23.61 -24.84 -5.42
CA LEU A 266 -22.38 -25.16 -6.15
C LEU A 266 -21.66 -26.42 -5.64
N ASN A 267 -22.29 -27.20 -4.75
CA ASN A 267 -21.70 -28.38 -4.10
C ASN A 267 -20.34 -28.11 -3.41
N LEU A 268 -20.19 -26.93 -2.78
CA LEU A 268 -18.97 -26.51 -2.10
C LEU A 268 -19.00 -26.85 -0.61
N ASN A 269 -17.83 -27.16 -0.04
CA ASN A 269 -17.71 -27.45 1.39
C ASN A 269 -17.55 -26.15 2.20
N ILE A 270 -18.56 -25.83 3.01
CA ILE A 270 -18.59 -24.65 3.90
C ILE A 270 -17.49 -24.68 4.97
N GLU A 271 -17.00 -25.85 5.35
CA GLU A 271 -15.89 -25.95 6.32
C GLU A 271 -14.58 -25.33 5.79
N ASN A 272 -14.39 -25.29 4.47
CA ASN A 272 -13.24 -24.62 3.88
C ASN A 272 -13.34 -23.08 4.04
N LEU A 273 -14.55 -22.52 3.96
CA LEU A 273 -14.78 -21.10 4.27
C LEU A 273 -14.40 -20.81 5.72
N ASN A 274 -14.90 -21.60 6.67
CA ASN A 274 -14.58 -21.44 8.10
C ASN A 274 -13.08 -21.51 8.38
N LYS A 275 -12.38 -22.47 7.75
CA LYS A 275 -10.91 -22.58 7.88
C LYS A 275 -10.18 -21.38 7.30
N ALA A 276 -10.64 -20.86 6.16
CA ALA A 276 -10.02 -19.71 5.52
C ALA A 276 -10.25 -18.41 6.31
N ILE A 277 -11.42 -18.23 6.94
CA ILE A 277 -11.67 -17.12 7.87
C ILE A 277 -10.72 -17.22 9.06
N ASN A 278 -10.54 -18.42 9.62
CA ASN A 278 -9.65 -18.66 10.75
C ASN A 278 -8.15 -18.55 10.40
N SER A 279 -7.77 -18.48 9.11
CA SER A 279 -6.38 -18.30 8.71
C SER A 279 -5.97 -16.82 8.66
N LEU A 280 -6.92 -15.88 8.53
CA LEU A 280 -6.67 -14.44 8.48
C LEU A 280 -5.82 -13.91 9.67
N PRO A 281 -6.08 -14.27 10.93
CA PRO A 281 -5.24 -13.82 12.05
C PRO A 281 -3.78 -14.26 11.93
N LEU A 282 -3.53 -15.45 11.37
CA LEU A 282 -2.17 -15.97 11.16
C LEU A 282 -1.46 -15.23 10.03
N LEU A 283 -2.17 -14.92 8.94
CA LEU A 283 -1.65 -14.10 7.84
C LEU A 283 -1.29 -12.68 8.31
N ILE A 284 -2.12 -12.08 9.17
CA ILE A 284 -1.81 -10.78 9.79
C ILE A 284 -0.58 -10.89 10.70
N LEU A 285 -0.50 -11.94 11.52
CA LEU A 285 0.63 -12.16 12.43
C LEU A 285 1.97 -12.34 11.67
N ASP A 286 1.94 -13.01 10.51
CA ASP A 286 3.12 -13.15 9.63
C ASP A 286 3.66 -11.77 9.21
N LEU A 287 2.77 -10.80 8.90
CA LEU A 287 3.17 -9.43 8.56
C LEU A 287 3.78 -8.69 9.75
N ASP A 288 3.16 -8.79 10.93
CA ASP A 288 3.69 -8.16 12.14
C ASP A 288 5.08 -8.68 12.51
N ARG A 289 5.31 -9.98 12.29
CA ARG A 289 6.61 -10.62 12.55
C ARG A 289 7.70 -10.01 11.69
N ILE A 290 7.47 -9.90 10.39
CA ILE A 290 8.43 -9.29 9.45
C ILE A 290 8.67 -7.82 9.83
N ASN A 291 7.61 -7.09 10.16
CA ASN A 291 7.72 -5.69 10.58
C ASN A 291 8.46 -5.50 11.92
N SER A 292 8.53 -6.52 12.77
CA SER A 292 9.24 -6.45 14.06
C SER A 292 10.75 -6.67 13.98
N GLU A 293 11.29 -6.96 12.79
CA GLU A 293 12.72 -7.17 12.60
C GLU A 293 13.48 -5.84 12.70
N ASN A 294 14.60 -5.84 13.43
CA ASN A 294 15.37 -4.62 13.74
C ASN A 294 16.08 -4.00 12.51
N ASN A 295 16.23 -4.76 11.42
CA ASN A 295 16.89 -4.34 10.19
C ASN A 295 15.94 -4.55 9.01
N PHE A 296 15.01 -3.62 8.82
CA PHE A 296 14.04 -3.71 7.74
C PHE A 296 14.63 -3.13 6.44
N ASP A 297 15.28 -4.01 5.66
CA ASP A 297 15.88 -3.76 4.35
C ASP A 297 14.90 -4.08 3.20
N GLN A 298 15.35 -3.99 1.96
CA GLN A 298 14.52 -4.26 0.78
C GLN A 298 13.98 -5.69 0.71
N GLU A 299 14.70 -6.69 1.23
CA GLU A 299 14.29 -8.10 1.21
C GLU A 299 13.13 -8.32 2.19
N GLN A 300 13.20 -7.78 3.40
CA GLN A 300 12.06 -7.86 4.34
C GLN A 300 10.88 -7.06 3.81
N PHE A 301 11.11 -5.92 3.13
CA PHE A 301 10.04 -5.19 2.46
C PHE A 301 9.36 -6.03 1.35
N LYS A 302 10.13 -6.71 0.49
CA LYS A 302 9.57 -7.61 -0.53
C LYS A 302 8.84 -8.80 0.10
N ALA A 303 9.38 -9.37 1.18
CA ALA A 303 8.73 -10.45 1.93
C ALA A 303 7.42 -9.99 2.58
N PHE A 304 7.41 -8.80 3.19
CA PHE A 304 6.21 -8.17 3.75
C PHE A 304 5.14 -8.02 2.67
N ASN A 305 5.48 -7.43 1.52
CA ASN A 305 4.55 -7.23 0.42
C ASN A 305 4.04 -8.54 -0.19
N THR A 306 4.87 -9.57 -0.24
CA THR A 306 4.43 -10.91 -0.66
C THR A 306 3.36 -11.48 0.28
N LYS A 307 3.54 -11.32 1.59
CA LYS A 307 2.53 -11.74 2.59
C LYS A 307 1.29 -10.84 2.56
N LEU A 308 1.46 -9.55 2.26
CA LEU A 308 0.36 -8.60 2.14
C LEU A 308 -0.54 -8.96 0.95
N ALA A 309 0.06 -9.36 -0.18
CA ALA A 309 -0.67 -9.85 -1.34
C ALA A 309 -1.55 -11.07 -1.01
N LEU A 310 -1.01 -12.02 -0.25
CA LEU A 310 -1.78 -13.18 0.21
C LEU A 310 -2.94 -12.78 1.13
N LEU A 311 -2.70 -11.85 2.06
CA LEU A 311 -3.73 -11.36 2.96
C LEU A 311 -4.85 -10.61 2.20
N GLN A 312 -4.49 -9.70 1.31
CA GLN A 312 -5.44 -8.94 0.50
C GLN A 312 -6.26 -9.88 -0.40
N GLN A 313 -5.61 -10.82 -1.07
CA GLN A 313 -6.31 -11.80 -1.90
C GLN A 313 -7.26 -12.68 -1.07
N GLN A 314 -6.85 -13.08 0.14
CA GLN A 314 -7.71 -13.84 1.04
C GLN A 314 -8.96 -13.05 1.44
N PHE A 315 -8.83 -11.76 1.75
CA PHE A 315 -9.98 -10.89 2.03
C PHE A 315 -10.90 -10.72 0.80
N LEU A 316 -10.34 -10.50 -0.39
CA LEU A 316 -11.11 -10.38 -1.63
C LEU A 316 -11.84 -11.69 -1.99
N ASN A 317 -11.22 -12.85 -1.77
CA ASN A 317 -11.86 -14.14 -1.98
C ASN A 317 -13.02 -14.35 -1.00
N LEU A 318 -12.80 -14.04 0.28
CA LEU A 318 -13.85 -14.11 1.30
C LEU A 318 -15.00 -13.15 0.97
N ALA A 319 -14.70 -11.94 0.53
CA ALA A 319 -15.67 -10.95 0.07
C ALA A 319 -16.64 -11.54 -0.96
N VAL A 320 -16.10 -12.18 -2.01
CA VAL A 320 -16.88 -12.86 -3.06
C VAL A 320 -17.77 -13.97 -2.49
N LEU A 321 -17.21 -14.81 -1.62
CA LEU A 321 -17.91 -15.97 -1.08
C LEU A 321 -19.01 -15.61 -0.08
N THR A 322 -18.88 -14.47 0.59
CA THR A 322 -19.78 -14.04 1.66
C THR A 322 -20.62 -12.82 1.31
N GLN A 323 -20.74 -12.47 0.02
CA GLN A 323 -21.62 -11.37 -0.40
C GLN A 323 -23.05 -11.62 0.08
N ASN A 324 -23.71 -10.55 0.52
CA ASN A 324 -25.14 -10.58 0.84
C ASN A 324 -26.01 -10.57 -0.45
N LYS A 325 -25.77 -11.53 -1.33
CA LYS A 325 -26.46 -11.70 -2.61
C LYS A 325 -26.63 -13.19 -2.92
N THR A 326 -27.83 -13.60 -3.31
CA THR A 326 -28.08 -14.95 -3.84
C THR A 326 -27.45 -15.07 -5.21
N LEU A 327 -26.78 -16.19 -5.50
CA LEU A 327 -26.28 -16.47 -6.84
C LEU A 327 -27.45 -16.59 -7.82
N ASP A 328 -27.37 -15.87 -8.94
CA ASP A 328 -28.42 -15.89 -9.96
C ASP A 328 -28.41 -17.21 -10.74
N GLN A 329 -29.51 -17.95 -10.68
CA GLN A 329 -29.66 -19.22 -11.41
C GLN A 329 -29.66 -19.05 -12.93
N ASP A 330 -30.06 -17.87 -13.42
CA ASP A 330 -30.17 -17.58 -14.84
C ASP A 330 -28.84 -17.09 -15.45
N ASN A 331 -27.87 -16.70 -14.61
CA ASN A 331 -26.54 -16.21 -14.99
C ASN A 331 -25.40 -17.05 -14.38
N LEU A 332 -25.71 -18.32 -14.10
CA LEU A 332 -24.91 -19.21 -13.26
C LEU A 332 -23.49 -19.42 -13.80
N GLU A 333 -23.27 -19.49 -15.12
CA GLU A 333 -21.94 -19.74 -15.69
C GLU A 333 -20.91 -18.65 -15.34
N GLN A 334 -21.29 -17.37 -15.38
CA GLN A 334 -20.37 -16.27 -15.13
C GLN A 334 -20.19 -15.99 -13.63
N GLU A 335 -21.29 -15.96 -12.86
CA GLU A 335 -21.22 -15.76 -11.40
C GLU A 335 -20.56 -16.95 -10.70
N SER A 336 -20.83 -18.19 -11.15
CA SER A 336 -20.15 -19.38 -10.60
C SER A 336 -18.67 -19.38 -10.91
N SER A 337 -18.22 -18.88 -12.07
CA SER A 337 -16.79 -18.84 -12.39
C SER A 337 -16.00 -17.97 -11.39
N GLN A 338 -16.50 -16.79 -11.06
CA GLN A 338 -15.87 -15.92 -10.06
C GLN A 338 -15.94 -16.52 -8.65
N TYR A 339 -17.10 -17.09 -8.29
CA TYR A 339 -17.31 -17.73 -6.99
C TYR A 339 -16.41 -18.97 -6.79
N LEU A 340 -16.33 -19.85 -7.80
CA LEU A 340 -15.48 -21.04 -7.80
C LEU A 340 -14.00 -20.68 -7.79
N LYS A 341 -13.59 -19.64 -8.53
CA LYS A 341 -12.22 -19.15 -8.48
C LYS A 341 -11.88 -18.67 -7.07
N ALA A 342 -12.71 -17.82 -6.48
CA ALA A 342 -12.51 -17.33 -5.11
C ALA A 342 -12.45 -18.48 -4.09
N TYR A 343 -13.27 -19.52 -4.26
CA TYR A 343 -13.24 -20.73 -3.43
C TYR A 343 -11.94 -21.52 -3.57
N ASN A 344 -11.48 -21.75 -4.80
CA ASN A 344 -10.27 -22.51 -5.08
C ASN A 344 -9.00 -21.79 -4.63
N ASP A 345 -9.03 -20.46 -4.64
CA ASP A 345 -7.92 -19.60 -4.21
C ASP A 345 -7.90 -19.39 -2.67
N LEU A 346 -8.79 -20.04 -1.89
CA LEU A 346 -8.79 -19.93 -0.43
C LEU A 346 -7.56 -20.55 0.23
N ILE A 347 -6.93 -19.80 1.12
CA ILE A 347 -5.86 -20.27 2.00
C ILE A 347 -6.49 -20.91 3.24
N ILE A 348 -6.74 -22.22 3.17
CA ILE A 348 -7.39 -23.01 4.24
C ILE A 348 -6.43 -23.53 5.32
N LYS A 349 -5.11 -23.49 5.08
CA LYS A 349 -4.07 -23.88 6.03
C LYS A 349 -2.87 -22.95 5.87
N GLN A 350 -2.62 -22.14 6.89
CA GLN A 350 -1.38 -21.37 6.99
C GLN A 350 -0.48 -22.06 8.01
N ASN A 351 0.64 -22.61 7.55
CA ASN A 351 1.72 -22.97 8.43
C ASN A 351 2.54 -21.70 8.68
N LEU A 352 2.64 -21.26 9.94
CA LEU A 352 3.63 -20.25 10.29
C LEU A 352 4.98 -20.78 9.83
N THR A 353 5.69 -20.02 9.00
CA THR A 353 7.08 -20.36 8.66
C THR A 353 7.88 -20.29 9.96
N SER A 354 8.07 -21.45 10.57
CA SER A 354 8.88 -21.66 11.76
C SER A 354 10.31 -21.34 11.40
N ASN A 355 10.76 -20.14 11.74
CA ASN A 355 12.10 -19.76 12.16
C ASN A 355 12.07 -18.24 12.40
N ALA A 356 12.38 -17.83 13.63
CA ALA A 356 12.31 -16.46 14.15
C ALA A 356 10.90 -15.95 14.53
N THR A 357 10.25 -16.58 15.51
CA THR A 357 9.38 -15.84 16.44
C THR A 357 10.28 -15.30 17.55
N SER A 358 10.41 -13.97 17.67
CA SER A 358 10.96 -13.42 18.90
C SER A 358 10.01 -13.85 20.03
N THR A 359 10.58 -14.51 21.04
CA THR A 359 9.86 -15.09 22.17
C THR A 359 8.94 -14.07 22.85
N THR A 360 9.28 -12.79 22.72
CA THR A 360 8.56 -11.63 23.24
C THR A 360 7.11 -11.52 22.75
N THR A 361 6.82 -11.70 21.46
CA THR A 361 5.45 -11.51 20.94
C THR A 361 4.52 -12.66 21.35
N LEU A 362 5.04 -13.89 21.36
CA LEU A 362 4.33 -15.08 21.87
C LEU A 362 4.13 -15.02 23.38
N ILE A 363 5.12 -14.53 24.14
CA ILE A 363 4.98 -14.28 25.58
C ILE A 363 3.92 -13.20 25.83
N THR A 364 3.89 -12.13 25.04
CA THR A 364 2.92 -11.04 25.23
C THR A 364 1.49 -11.50 24.92
N LEU A 365 1.27 -12.24 23.82
CA LEU A 365 -0.03 -12.87 23.53
C LEU A 365 -0.41 -13.89 24.61
N GLY A 366 0.55 -14.71 25.07
CA GLY A 366 0.37 -15.69 26.13
C GLY A 366 0.00 -15.06 27.47
N VAL A 367 0.60 -13.92 27.82
CA VAL A 367 0.29 -13.15 29.04
C VAL A 367 -1.10 -12.54 28.96
N VAL A 368 -1.50 -11.97 27.81
CA VAL A 368 -2.85 -11.40 27.64
C VAL A 368 -3.92 -12.49 27.77
N ILE A 369 -3.69 -13.66 27.15
CA ILE A 369 -4.60 -14.82 27.27
C ILE A 369 -4.62 -15.35 28.71
N ALA A 370 -3.47 -15.45 29.38
CA ALA A 370 -3.40 -15.89 30.77
C ALA A 370 -4.12 -14.93 31.74
N VAL A 371 -3.98 -13.61 31.55
CA VAL A 371 -4.68 -12.59 32.35
C VAL A 371 -6.20 -12.68 32.14
N LEU A 372 -6.66 -12.88 30.90
CA LEU A 372 -8.09 -13.07 30.60
C LEU A 372 -8.66 -14.33 31.27
N ILE A 373 -7.92 -15.46 31.21
CA ILE A 373 -8.34 -16.71 31.86
C ILE A 373 -8.41 -16.53 33.39
N VAL A 374 -7.39 -15.89 33.99
CA VAL A 374 -7.38 -15.62 35.44
C VAL A 374 -8.53 -14.69 35.83
N SER A 375 -8.85 -13.69 35.01
CA SER A 375 -9.97 -12.77 35.27
C SER A 375 -11.33 -13.48 35.25
N VAL A 376 -11.55 -14.37 34.28
CA VAL A 376 -12.78 -15.17 34.15
C VAL A 376 -12.93 -16.17 35.31
N ILE A 377 -11.82 -16.79 35.74
CA ILE A 377 -11.81 -17.69 36.90
C ILE A 377 -12.12 -16.91 38.18
N THR A 378 -11.49 -15.74 38.37
CA THR A 378 -11.69 -14.90 39.56
C THR A 378 -13.14 -14.40 39.66
N LEU A 379 -13.73 -13.96 38.54
CA LEU A 379 -15.14 -13.57 38.44
C LEU A 379 -16.10 -14.74 38.72
N SER A 380 -15.78 -15.94 38.22
CA SER A 380 -16.58 -17.15 38.50
C SER A 380 -16.54 -17.56 39.97
N ILE A 381 -15.36 -17.47 40.62
CA ILE A 381 -15.20 -17.76 42.05
C ILE A 381 -15.97 -16.73 42.88
N MET A 382 -15.87 -15.43 42.57
CA MET A 382 -16.61 -14.37 43.24
C MET A 382 -18.13 -14.53 43.11
N ASN A 383 -18.64 -14.94 41.95
CA ASN A 383 -20.06 -15.24 41.74
C ASN A 383 -20.52 -16.49 42.51
N SER A 384 -19.66 -17.49 42.66
CA SER A 384 -19.95 -18.70 43.44
C SER A 384 -20.00 -18.41 44.95
N THR A 385 -19.08 -17.59 45.46
CA THR A 385 -19.05 -17.24 46.89
C THR A 385 -20.21 -16.33 47.29
N THR A 386 -20.60 -15.37 46.45
CA THR A 386 -21.80 -14.54 46.69
C THR A 386 -23.10 -15.35 46.61
N LYS A 387 -23.21 -16.32 45.69
CA LYS A 387 -24.36 -17.26 45.68
C LYS A 387 -24.39 -18.12 46.95
N LYS A 388 -23.24 -18.65 47.40
CA LYS A 388 -23.17 -19.43 48.65
C LYS A 388 -23.48 -18.60 49.90
N GLN A 389 -23.07 -17.33 49.94
CA GLN A 389 -23.43 -16.41 51.03
C GLN A 389 -24.93 -16.11 51.05
N LYS A 390 -25.54 -15.79 49.90
CA LYS A 390 -27.00 -15.59 49.81
C LYS A 390 -27.79 -16.83 50.24
N ILE A 391 -27.35 -18.03 49.87
CA ILE A 391 -27.99 -19.29 50.29
C ILE A 391 -27.81 -19.54 51.80
N LYS A 392 -26.66 -19.19 52.38
CA LYS A 392 -26.44 -19.28 53.84
C LYS A 392 -27.31 -18.29 54.62
N GLU A 393 -27.46 -17.07 54.12
CA GLU A 393 -28.35 -16.06 54.72
C GLU A 393 -29.83 -16.47 54.64
N LEU A 394 -30.25 -17.07 53.52
CA LEU A 394 -31.61 -17.63 53.35
C LEU A 394 -31.89 -18.85 54.24
N ASN A 395 -30.88 -19.66 54.57
CA ASN A 395 -31.02 -20.83 55.42
C ASN A 395 -30.87 -20.52 56.93
N ASN A 396 -30.19 -19.43 57.29
CA ASN A 396 -30.04 -18.97 58.68
C ASN A 396 -31.15 -17.99 59.13
N GLY A 397 -32.06 -17.61 58.21
CA GLY A 397 -33.22 -16.75 58.47
C GLY A 397 -34.54 -17.52 58.63
N LYS A 398 -34.50 -18.80 58.99
CA LYS A 398 -35.68 -19.62 59.35
C LYS A 398 -35.63 -20.05 60.81
#